data_AF-A0A957IHR7-F1
#
_entry.id   AF-A0A957IHR7-F1
#
_cell.length_a   1.000
_cell.length_b   1.000
_cell.length_c   1.000
_cell.angle_alpha   90.00
_cell.angle_beta   90.00
_cell.angle_gamma   90.00
#
_symmetry.space_group_name_H-M   'P 1'
#
loop_
_entity.id
_entity.type
_entity.pdbx_description
1 polymer ?
#
loop_
_entity_poly.entity_id
_entity_poly.type
_entity_poly.pdbx_seq_one_letter_code
_entity_poly.pdbx_strand_id
1 'polypeptide(L)'
;MFQSGFLGTNASFITDFTLLAEIILFLALCAGVIAQRRDKYKLHDWIQTPVVILNLLLIVFVMISSFLGQRVLNTLPQRPGDAYYLVVAIHAGLGFIAEALAIYCLLAGHQILPRKIGRLRYWMWATFAFWTVALIAGIGTYIVWYVQTPETGTAVPTQSDTVSSEDNPTAPTTIEAFLQNFTFAPANLTITAGTEVVWLNQDGAPHNITFVDGSVASENFFNGESFATTFAEPGSYLIYCTLHGSPDGSGMATTVTVLEDNAENAAIAAAVPTQNPIPPTPTPAPTVPLPPANLLEPAAPEQTIVGLVSFFDNLAPSDSVAVLLNAVPAPSNGATYQAWLTDSQTNTVFLLGQVLPDGNGRISLQFTDADGRNLLGLYDGFQLTEEPQFDDDPSPGTAVFTGQQAPEALTYIRVIAVVSGAAPTAYGLGARLQAEELLRHAEFVQTAYDLLSIADAQRHAEHIVNLLSGAQGEHFGDLDGVHGAQNPGDGFGILPYIAAMQQTAVTTANTPDATNAIQIHSTHVVMATDNALDWANQIQEAALQILAADSVSEIGPYVETISQFSPLLLNGADNNGDGEVAPAEGGIFTAYQHTQYMAAIPVVSEQ
;
A
#
# COMPACT_ATOMS: atom_id res chain seq x y z
N MET A 1 -1.98 12.68 -10.53
CA MET A 1 -1.66 14.04 -10.02
C MET A 1 -2.66 14.39 -8.90
N PHE A 2 -2.37 14.08 -7.64
CA PHE A 2 -3.17 14.59 -6.53
C PHE A 2 -2.61 15.96 -6.16
N GLN A 3 -3.30 17.03 -6.59
CA GLN A 3 -2.95 18.39 -6.20
C GLN A 3 -3.04 18.50 -4.67
N SER A 4 -2.07 19.20 -4.07
CA SER A 4 -2.16 19.60 -2.67
C SER A 4 -3.45 20.40 -2.43
N GLY A 5 -4.01 20.25 -1.23
CA GLY A 5 -5.17 21.01 -0.79
C GLY A 5 -4.97 22.52 -0.88
N PHE A 6 -6.05 23.26 -1.07
CA PHE A 6 -6.06 24.72 -1.12
C PHE A 6 -6.36 25.38 0.24
N LEU A 7 -6.65 24.60 1.29
CA LEU A 7 -6.94 25.06 2.65
C LEU A 7 -5.69 25.19 3.53
N GLY A 8 -4.50 24.89 2.99
CA GLY A 8 -3.23 25.02 3.72
C GLY A 8 -3.03 23.94 4.80
N THR A 9 -3.66 22.79 4.61
CA THR A 9 -3.58 21.59 5.46
C THR A 9 -2.85 20.48 4.71
N ASN A 10 -2.65 19.32 5.36
CA ASN A 10 -2.10 18.11 4.72
C ASN A 10 -3.12 17.37 3.82
N ALA A 11 -4.32 17.93 3.63
CA ALA A 11 -5.37 17.31 2.84
C ALA A 11 -5.09 17.38 1.34
N SER A 12 -5.66 16.44 0.58
CA SER A 12 -5.66 16.50 -0.89
C SER A 12 -6.64 17.57 -1.40
N PHE A 13 -6.46 18.02 -2.65
CA PHE A 13 -7.42 18.91 -3.30
C PHE A 13 -8.86 18.38 -3.26
N ILE A 14 -9.07 17.08 -3.48
CA ILE A 14 -10.41 16.47 -3.46
C ILE A 14 -10.99 16.50 -2.06
N THR A 15 -10.18 16.25 -1.04
CA THR A 15 -10.59 16.31 0.37
C THR A 15 -11.05 17.73 0.74
N ASP A 16 -10.26 18.75 0.37
CA ASP A 16 -10.60 20.16 0.60
C ASP A 16 -11.85 20.60 -0.15
N PHE A 17 -11.93 20.22 -1.43
CA PHE A 17 -13.08 20.50 -2.27
C PHE A 17 -14.35 19.91 -1.67
N THR A 18 -14.27 18.65 -1.22
CA THR A 18 -15.42 17.94 -0.65
C THR A 18 -15.87 18.61 0.65
N LEU A 19 -14.96 18.93 1.57
CA LEU A 19 -15.30 19.65 2.80
C LEU A 19 -16.00 21.00 2.50
N LEU A 20 -15.44 21.78 1.56
CA LEU A 20 -16.01 23.07 1.21
C LEU A 20 -17.39 22.93 0.56
N ALA A 21 -17.55 21.93 -0.33
CA ALA A 21 -18.82 21.64 -0.97
C ALA A 21 -19.89 21.25 0.07
N GLU A 22 -19.56 20.38 1.03
CA GLU A 22 -20.46 19.99 2.12
C GLU A 22 -20.89 21.19 2.98
N ILE A 23 -19.97 22.09 3.31
CA ILE A 23 -20.29 23.32 4.05
C ILE A 23 -21.26 24.21 3.25
N ILE A 24 -21.02 24.39 1.95
CA ILE A 24 -21.89 25.19 1.07
C ILE A 24 -23.29 24.57 0.97
N LEU A 25 -23.37 23.26 0.77
CA LEU A 25 -24.63 22.52 0.71
C LEU A 25 -25.40 22.64 2.03
N PHE A 26 -24.72 22.55 3.18
CA PHE A 26 -25.36 22.72 4.48
C PHE A 26 -25.86 24.15 4.74
N LEU A 27 -25.14 25.17 4.26
CA LEU A 27 -25.64 26.56 4.32
C LEU A 27 -26.90 26.73 3.44
N ALA A 28 -26.94 26.10 2.27
CA ALA A 28 -28.12 26.06 1.42
C ALA A 28 -29.28 25.31 2.10
N LEU A 29 -29.00 24.20 2.80
CA LEU A 29 -29.96 23.47 3.63
C LEU A 29 -30.59 24.39 4.69
N CYS A 30 -29.77 25.16 5.41
CA CYS A 30 -30.23 26.16 6.38
C CYS A 30 -31.10 27.25 5.75
N ALA A 31 -30.73 27.76 4.57
CA ALA A 31 -31.54 28.72 3.81
C ALA A 31 -32.91 28.14 3.42
N GLY A 32 -32.95 26.86 3.06
CA GLY A 32 -34.19 26.13 2.81
C GLY A 32 -35.10 26.02 4.04
N VAL A 33 -34.54 25.76 5.22
CA VAL A 33 -35.30 25.76 6.50
C VAL A 33 -35.86 27.16 6.79
N ILE A 34 -35.08 28.22 6.56
CA ILE A 34 -35.54 29.60 6.74
C ILE A 34 -36.68 29.93 5.75
N ALA A 35 -36.56 29.52 4.49
CA ALA A 35 -37.60 29.70 3.48
C ALA A 35 -38.90 28.99 3.89
N GLN A 36 -38.81 27.75 4.38
CA GLN A 36 -39.93 26.96 4.89
C GLN A 36 -40.61 27.63 6.10
N ARG A 37 -39.84 28.16 7.05
CA ARG A 37 -40.38 28.90 8.22
C ARG A 37 -41.01 30.25 7.87
N ARG A 38 -40.72 30.81 6.69
CA ARG A 38 -41.30 32.05 6.15
C ARG A 38 -42.43 31.78 5.15
N ASP A 39 -42.98 30.57 5.13
CA ASP A 39 -44.03 30.12 4.22
C ASP A 39 -43.67 30.23 2.72
N LYS A 40 -42.37 30.28 2.39
CA LYS A 40 -41.86 30.32 1.00
C LYS A 40 -41.55 28.91 0.50
N TYR A 41 -42.57 28.06 0.41
CA TYR A 41 -42.42 26.64 0.06
C TYR A 41 -41.80 26.39 -1.33
N LYS A 42 -42.16 27.21 -2.34
CA LYS A 42 -41.53 27.10 -3.66
C LYS A 42 -40.03 27.37 -3.63
N LEU A 43 -39.60 28.34 -2.82
CA LEU A 43 -38.17 28.66 -2.69
C LEU A 43 -37.44 27.55 -1.92
N HIS A 44 -38.08 26.96 -0.91
CA HIS A 44 -37.57 25.78 -0.23
C HIS A 44 -37.33 24.64 -1.25
N ASP A 45 -38.34 24.27 -2.03
CA ASP A 45 -38.22 23.18 -3.02
C ASP A 45 -37.08 23.44 -4.03
N TRP A 46 -37.00 24.65 -4.58
CA TRP A 46 -35.95 25.04 -5.53
C TRP A 46 -34.52 24.96 -4.97
N ILE A 47 -34.36 25.12 -3.65
CA ILE A 47 -33.06 25.00 -2.98
C ILE A 47 -32.79 23.54 -2.59
N GLN A 48 -33.79 22.85 -2.04
CA GLN A 48 -33.61 21.51 -1.48
C GLN A 48 -33.37 20.44 -2.53
N THR A 49 -34.06 20.50 -3.67
CA THR A 49 -33.91 19.48 -4.72
C THR A 49 -32.47 19.41 -5.25
N PRO A 50 -31.80 20.52 -5.63
CA PRO A 50 -30.40 20.48 -6.01
C PRO A 50 -29.46 20.04 -4.88
N VAL A 51 -29.72 20.45 -3.63
CA VAL A 51 -28.85 20.10 -2.48
C VAL A 51 -28.78 18.58 -2.31
N VAL A 52 -29.94 17.90 -2.31
CA VAL A 52 -29.99 16.43 -2.18
C VAL A 52 -29.31 15.75 -3.36
N ILE A 53 -29.57 16.19 -4.60
CA ILE A 53 -28.98 15.57 -5.80
C ILE A 53 -27.46 15.75 -5.83
N LEU A 54 -26.95 16.95 -5.53
CA LEU A 54 -25.51 17.22 -5.54
C LEU A 54 -24.80 16.46 -4.42
N ASN A 55 -25.42 16.35 -3.24
CA ASN A 55 -24.89 15.57 -2.14
C ASN A 55 -24.81 14.07 -2.49
N LEU A 56 -25.85 13.53 -3.11
CA LEU A 56 -25.84 12.15 -3.59
C LEU A 56 -24.68 11.89 -4.57
N LEU A 57 -24.38 12.84 -5.46
CA LEU A 57 -23.25 12.72 -6.39
C LEU A 57 -21.90 12.72 -5.63
N LEU A 58 -21.73 13.59 -4.62
CA LEU A 58 -20.52 13.59 -3.79
C LEU A 58 -20.34 12.25 -3.06
N ILE A 59 -21.42 11.72 -2.49
CA ILE A 59 -21.39 10.41 -1.82
C ILE A 59 -20.98 9.31 -2.81
N VAL A 60 -21.62 9.25 -3.98
CA VAL A 60 -21.38 8.18 -4.95
C VAL A 60 -19.96 8.22 -5.53
N PHE A 61 -19.47 9.40 -5.92
CA PHE A 61 -18.20 9.49 -6.65
C PHE A 61 -16.98 9.68 -5.74
N VAL A 62 -17.15 10.31 -4.58
CA VAL A 62 -16.04 10.59 -3.65
C VAL A 62 -16.08 9.62 -2.47
N MET A 63 -17.18 9.60 -1.72
CA MET A 63 -17.21 8.83 -0.47
C MET A 63 -17.19 7.32 -0.71
N ILE A 64 -17.98 6.77 -1.64
CA ILE A 64 -17.95 5.32 -1.93
C ILE A 64 -16.59 4.89 -2.47
N SER A 65 -16.00 5.66 -3.40
CA SER A 65 -14.67 5.40 -3.93
C SER A 65 -13.60 5.38 -2.83
N SER A 66 -13.67 6.33 -1.89
CA SER A 66 -12.79 6.37 -0.72
C SER A 66 -13.03 5.20 0.23
N PHE A 67 -14.29 4.82 0.49
CA PHE A 67 -14.65 3.72 1.39
C PHE A 67 -14.21 2.35 0.85
N LEU A 68 -14.31 2.16 -0.47
CA LEU A 68 -13.83 0.97 -1.17
C LEU A 68 -12.30 0.97 -1.30
N GLY A 69 -11.70 2.11 -1.69
CA GLY A 69 -10.26 2.26 -1.85
C GLY A 69 -9.46 2.07 -0.56
N GLN A 70 -10.00 2.54 0.58
CA GLN A 70 -9.40 2.36 1.90
C GLN A 70 -9.77 1.01 2.56
N ARG A 71 -10.45 0.11 1.83
CA ARG A 71 -10.83 -1.24 2.28
C ARG A 71 -11.59 -1.28 3.61
N VAL A 72 -12.29 -0.20 3.98
CA VAL A 72 -12.96 -0.05 5.29
C VAL A 72 -13.90 -1.22 5.60
N LEU A 73 -14.62 -1.74 4.58
CA LEU A 73 -15.53 -2.88 4.71
C LEU A 73 -14.83 -4.19 5.08
N ASN A 74 -13.59 -4.37 4.63
CA ASN A 74 -12.80 -5.57 4.88
C ASN A 74 -11.97 -5.43 6.16
N THR A 75 -11.46 -4.22 6.43
CA THR A 75 -10.57 -3.95 7.57
C THR A 75 -11.34 -3.80 8.89
N LEU A 76 -12.53 -3.19 8.91
CA LEU A 76 -13.26 -2.93 10.16
C LEU A 76 -13.68 -4.20 10.92
N PRO A 77 -14.16 -5.29 10.26
CA PRO A 77 -14.42 -6.56 10.96
C PRO A 77 -13.16 -7.21 11.53
N GLN A 78 -12.01 -6.97 10.91
CA GLN A 78 -10.71 -7.53 11.31
C GLN A 78 -10.05 -6.71 12.43
N ARG A 79 -10.27 -5.38 12.44
CA ARG A 79 -9.71 -4.42 13.41
C ARG A 79 -10.80 -3.54 14.03
N PRO A 80 -11.74 -4.11 14.83
CA PRO A 80 -12.91 -3.37 15.33
C PRO A 80 -12.57 -2.25 16.33
N GLY A 81 -11.36 -2.26 16.90
CA GLY A 81 -10.88 -1.24 17.84
C GLY A 81 -10.14 -0.07 17.19
N ASP A 82 -9.94 -0.08 15.87
CA ASP A 82 -9.20 0.97 15.18
C ASP A 82 -10.05 2.24 15.10
N ALA A 83 -9.57 3.30 15.76
CA ALA A 83 -10.28 4.57 15.86
C ALA A 83 -10.48 5.24 14.49
N TYR A 84 -9.55 5.07 13.55
CA TYR A 84 -9.66 5.63 12.21
C TYR A 84 -10.85 5.01 11.47
N TYR A 85 -10.84 3.68 11.32
CA TYR A 85 -11.90 2.96 10.60
C TYR A 85 -13.25 3.08 11.29
N LEU A 86 -13.28 3.12 12.63
CA LEU A 86 -14.51 3.30 13.40
C LEU A 86 -15.13 4.68 13.15
N VAL A 87 -14.32 5.75 13.18
CA VAL A 87 -14.81 7.12 12.95
C VAL A 87 -15.28 7.29 11.52
N VAL A 88 -14.54 6.77 10.53
CA VAL A 88 -14.95 6.78 9.11
C VAL A 88 -16.27 6.01 8.91
N ALA A 89 -16.42 4.84 9.51
CA ALA A 89 -17.63 4.03 9.41
C ALA A 89 -18.84 4.69 10.08
N ILE A 90 -18.67 5.30 11.26
CA ILE A 90 -19.74 6.05 11.94
C ILE A 90 -20.17 7.25 11.09
N HIS A 91 -19.22 8.01 10.54
CA HIS A 91 -19.52 9.15 9.67
C HIS A 91 -20.30 8.70 8.42
N ALA A 92 -19.85 7.65 7.74
CA ALA A 92 -20.53 7.09 6.57
C ALA A 92 -21.96 6.60 6.91
N GLY A 93 -22.14 5.92 8.04
CA GLY A 93 -23.45 5.47 8.51
C GLY A 93 -24.42 6.63 8.79
N LEU A 94 -23.94 7.69 9.43
CA LEU A 94 -24.72 8.91 9.66
C LEU A 94 -25.12 9.57 8.34
N GLY A 95 -24.17 9.71 7.40
CA GLY A 95 -24.40 10.29 6.07
C GLY A 95 -25.43 9.49 5.25
N PHE A 96 -25.32 8.15 5.26
CA PHE A 96 -26.27 7.28 4.56
C PHE A 96 -27.70 7.43 5.07
N ILE A 97 -27.90 7.45 6.39
CA ILE A 97 -29.22 7.67 7.00
C ILE A 97 -29.77 9.05 6.61
N ALA A 98 -28.92 10.07 6.68
CA ALA A 98 -29.25 11.44 6.31
C ALA A 98 -29.75 11.53 4.87
N GLU A 99 -29.00 10.98 3.92
CA GLU A 99 -29.29 11.03 2.48
C GLU A 99 -30.53 10.20 2.13
N ALA A 100 -30.66 8.99 2.68
CA ALA A 100 -31.85 8.16 2.46
C ALA A 100 -33.14 8.85 2.93
N LEU A 101 -33.10 9.51 4.09
CA LEU A 101 -34.23 10.30 4.58
C LEU A 101 -34.48 11.54 3.72
N ALA A 102 -33.44 12.19 3.20
CA ALA A 102 -33.55 13.34 2.31
C ALA A 102 -34.23 12.97 0.99
N ILE A 103 -33.83 11.86 0.37
CA ILE A 103 -34.45 11.31 -0.84
C ILE A 103 -35.91 10.96 -0.58
N TYR A 104 -36.23 10.30 0.55
CA TYR A 104 -37.62 10.04 0.92
C TYR A 104 -38.42 11.34 1.06
N CYS A 105 -37.90 12.35 1.75
CA CYS A 105 -38.57 13.63 1.93
C CYS A 105 -38.80 14.35 0.59
N LEU A 106 -37.82 14.30 -0.31
CA LEU A 106 -37.90 14.85 -1.66
C LEU A 106 -39.03 14.17 -2.46
N LEU A 107 -39.01 12.84 -2.55
CA LEU A 107 -40.00 12.07 -3.31
C LEU A 107 -41.42 12.20 -2.72
N ALA A 108 -41.55 12.20 -1.39
CA ALA A 108 -42.83 12.41 -0.72
C ALA A 108 -43.34 13.87 -0.80
N GLY A 109 -42.42 14.83 -0.87
CA GLY A 109 -42.70 16.25 -1.12
C GLY A 109 -43.31 16.45 -2.51
N HIS A 110 -42.68 15.87 -3.53
CA HIS A 110 -43.12 15.87 -4.93
C HIS A 110 -44.29 14.93 -5.24
N GLN A 111 -44.87 14.27 -4.22
CA GLN A 111 -46.00 13.34 -4.35
C GLN A 111 -45.72 12.09 -5.22
N ILE A 112 -44.45 11.74 -5.38
CA ILE A 112 -44.02 10.52 -6.07
C ILE A 112 -44.20 9.31 -5.12
N LEU A 113 -43.87 9.48 -3.83
CA LEU A 113 -44.07 8.46 -2.80
C LEU A 113 -45.25 8.80 -1.87
N PRO A 114 -45.98 7.79 -1.38
CA PRO A 114 -47.13 8.00 -0.52
C PRO A 114 -46.67 8.40 0.90
N ARG A 115 -47.33 9.43 1.48
CA ARG A 115 -47.05 9.95 2.84
C ARG A 115 -47.66 9.07 3.95
N LYS A 116 -47.41 7.76 3.89
CA LYS A 116 -48.03 6.76 4.79
C LYS A 116 -47.40 6.72 6.19
N ILE A 117 -46.17 7.20 6.35
CA ILE A 117 -45.44 7.13 7.61
C ILE A 117 -45.35 8.52 8.25
N GLY A 118 -46.19 8.78 9.25
CA GLY A 118 -46.14 9.98 10.08
C GLY A 118 -46.34 11.32 9.34
N ARG A 119 -46.10 12.44 10.03
CA ARG A 119 -46.14 13.77 9.39
C ARG A 119 -44.78 14.06 8.77
N LEU A 120 -44.75 14.39 7.47
CA LEU A 120 -43.54 14.67 6.69
C LEU A 120 -42.58 15.66 7.38
N ARG A 121 -43.12 16.65 8.09
CA ARG A 121 -42.32 17.62 8.87
C ARG A 121 -41.34 16.98 9.85
N TYR A 122 -41.68 15.83 10.46
CA TYR A 122 -40.80 15.18 11.44
C TYR A 122 -39.61 14.52 10.74
N TRP A 123 -39.84 13.94 9.57
CA TRP A 123 -38.77 13.40 8.73
C TRP A 123 -37.85 14.49 8.23
N MET A 124 -38.38 15.64 7.82
CA MET A 124 -37.55 16.80 7.42
C MET A 124 -36.66 17.29 8.57
N TRP A 125 -37.19 17.34 9.81
CA TRP A 125 -36.39 17.69 10.99
C TRP A 125 -35.35 16.63 11.34
N ALA A 126 -35.69 15.34 11.19
CA ALA A 126 -34.74 14.25 11.39
C ALA A 126 -33.62 14.30 10.36
N THR A 127 -33.93 14.48 9.07
CA THR A 127 -32.95 14.69 8.00
C THR A 127 -31.99 15.82 8.34
N PHE A 128 -32.53 16.98 8.74
CA PHE A 128 -31.71 18.14 9.11
C PHE A 128 -30.78 17.83 10.30
N ALA A 129 -31.27 17.11 11.31
CA ALA A 129 -30.46 16.72 12.46
C ALA A 129 -29.32 15.76 12.06
N PHE A 130 -29.61 14.70 11.29
CA PHE A 130 -28.58 13.77 10.82
C PHE A 130 -27.53 14.45 9.94
N TRP A 131 -27.94 15.31 9.01
CA TRP A 131 -27.03 16.11 8.19
C TRP A 131 -26.13 17.01 9.04
N THR A 132 -26.67 17.63 10.09
CA THR A 132 -25.88 18.48 10.99
C THR A 132 -24.83 17.67 11.73
N VAL A 133 -25.18 16.50 12.26
CA VAL A 133 -24.24 15.63 12.98
C VAL A 133 -23.19 15.06 12.02
N ALA A 134 -23.58 14.65 10.82
CA ALA A 134 -22.66 14.16 9.80
C ALA A 134 -21.64 15.24 9.40
N LEU A 135 -22.07 16.49 9.18
CA LEU A 135 -21.17 17.60 8.88
C LEU A 135 -20.20 17.89 10.03
N ILE A 136 -20.69 17.94 11.27
CA ILE A 136 -19.82 18.16 12.44
C ILE A 136 -18.77 17.05 12.55
N ALA A 137 -19.20 15.79 12.38
CA ALA A 137 -18.28 14.66 12.35
C ALA A 137 -17.25 14.80 11.22
N GLY A 138 -17.68 15.18 10.01
CA GLY A 138 -16.80 15.38 8.85
C GLY A 138 -15.80 16.54 9.00
N ILE A 139 -16.19 17.63 9.67
CA ILE A 139 -15.28 18.72 10.03
C ILE A 139 -14.30 18.24 11.11
N GLY A 140 -14.78 17.51 12.12
CA GLY A 140 -13.95 16.97 13.19
C GLY A 140 -12.87 16.02 12.67
N THR A 141 -13.24 15.09 11.79
CA THR A 141 -12.28 14.19 11.12
C THR A 141 -11.26 14.96 10.30
N TYR A 142 -11.73 15.95 9.52
CA TYR A 142 -10.83 16.76 8.70
C TYR A 142 -9.81 17.53 9.55
N ILE A 143 -10.23 18.10 10.68
CA ILE A 143 -9.32 18.81 11.59
C ILE A 143 -8.30 17.85 12.18
N VAL A 144 -8.75 16.73 12.74
CA VAL A 144 -7.87 15.78 13.43
C VAL A 144 -6.82 15.18 12.48
N TRP A 145 -7.19 14.90 11.23
CA TRP A 145 -6.31 14.19 10.30
C TRP A 145 -5.52 15.07 9.34
N TYR A 146 -5.94 16.32 9.10
CA TYR A 146 -5.28 17.17 8.09
C TYR A 146 -4.78 18.51 8.62
N VAL A 147 -5.33 19.05 9.71
CA VAL A 147 -4.88 20.34 10.24
C VAL A 147 -3.65 20.12 11.12
N GLN A 148 -2.50 20.63 10.67
CA GLN A 148 -1.29 20.66 11.49
C GLN A 148 -1.50 21.56 12.72
N THR A 149 -1.30 21.03 13.92
CA THR A 149 -1.01 21.87 15.09
C THR A 149 0.45 22.31 14.99
N PRO A 150 0.75 23.61 14.95
CA PRO A 150 2.14 24.05 15.03
C PRO A 150 2.66 23.69 16.41
N GLU A 151 3.61 22.76 16.48
CA GLU A 151 4.42 22.65 17.69
C GLU A 151 5.15 23.98 17.88
N THR A 152 4.76 24.70 18.94
CA THR A 152 5.48 25.85 19.44
C THR A 152 6.92 25.44 19.70
N GLY A 153 7.82 25.82 18.79
CA GLY A 153 9.25 25.65 18.94
C GLY A 153 9.73 26.31 20.23
N THR A 154 9.99 25.50 21.24
CA THR A 154 10.85 25.87 22.36
C THR A 154 12.27 25.45 22.01
N ALA A 155 13.07 26.45 21.64
CA ALA A 155 14.51 26.35 21.47
C ALA A 155 15.16 25.69 22.71
N VAL A 156 15.97 24.66 22.48
CA VAL A 156 16.85 24.06 23.49
C VAL A 156 18.09 24.96 23.65
N PRO A 157 18.38 25.52 24.83
CA PRO A 157 19.64 26.21 25.06
C PRO A 157 20.72 25.21 25.49
N THR A 158 21.90 25.38 24.92
CA THR A 158 23.16 24.73 25.32
C THR A 158 23.65 25.28 26.66
N GLN A 159 23.92 24.43 27.66
CA GLN A 159 25.13 24.56 28.50
C GLN A 159 25.46 23.35 29.38
N SER A 160 26.77 23.09 29.46
CA SER A 160 27.46 22.15 30.34
C SER A 160 27.50 22.57 31.82
N ASP A 161 27.85 21.57 32.63
CA ASP A 161 28.52 21.58 33.94
C ASP A 161 27.70 21.50 35.25
N THR A 162 27.63 20.26 35.75
CA THR A 162 28.04 19.74 37.09
C THR A 162 27.47 20.35 38.39
N VAL A 163 26.75 19.53 39.17
CA VAL A 163 27.05 19.02 40.55
C VAL A 163 25.75 18.66 41.33
N SER A 164 25.64 17.36 41.65
CA SER A 164 24.95 16.62 42.76
C SER A 164 23.78 17.24 43.54
N SER A 165 22.66 16.50 43.67
CA SER A 165 22.43 15.48 44.73
C SER A 165 20.96 15.03 44.81
N GLU A 166 20.74 13.70 44.80
CA GLU A 166 19.61 12.95 45.36
C GLU A 166 18.17 13.33 44.95
N ASP A 167 17.79 12.93 43.75
CA ASP A 167 16.70 11.97 43.53
C ASP A 167 17.14 11.16 42.31
N ASN A 168 17.02 9.84 42.31
CA ASN A 168 17.52 9.00 41.21
C ASN A 168 16.38 8.79 40.21
N PRO A 169 16.23 9.58 39.13
CA PRO A 169 15.46 9.10 38.00
C PRO A 169 16.31 7.97 37.40
N THR A 170 15.75 6.77 37.38
CA THR A 170 16.30 5.65 36.62
C THR A 170 16.72 6.18 35.25
N ALA A 171 18.01 6.05 34.90
CA ALA A 171 18.46 6.43 33.56
C ALA A 171 17.54 5.75 32.54
N PRO A 172 17.13 6.43 31.45
CA PRO A 172 16.26 5.84 30.45
C PRO A 172 16.89 4.52 30.01
N THR A 173 16.09 3.45 30.05
CA THR A 173 16.55 2.15 29.54
C THR A 173 16.77 2.33 28.04
N THR A 174 17.95 2.03 27.53
CA THR A 174 18.25 2.10 26.08
C THR A 174 18.16 0.71 25.47
N ILE A 175 17.45 0.57 24.37
CA ILE A 175 17.28 -0.67 23.60
C ILE A 175 17.69 -0.42 22.14
N GLU A 176 18.38 -1.37 21.53
CA GLU A 176 18.70 -1.34 20.10
C GLU A 176 17.63 -2.08 19.29
N ALA A 177 17.24 -1.48 18.17
CA ALA A 177 16.42 -2.09 17.14
C ALA A 177 17.12 -1.90 15.78
N PHE A 178 16.96 -2.84 14.88
CA PHE A 178 17.70 -2.90 13.63
C PHE A 178 16.76 -2.77 12.44
N LEU A 179 17.20 -2.06 11.40
CA LEU A 179 16.56 -2.01 10.11
C LEU A 179 17.37 -2.91 9.20
N GLN A 180 16.87 -4.12 8.94
CA GLN A 180 17.57 -5.18 8.24
C GLN A 180 16.60 -5.98 7.39
N ASN A 181 17.03 -6.42 6.21
CA ASN A 181 16.22 -7.14 5.23
C ASN A 181 14.92 -6.41 4.85
N PHE A 182 14.93 -5.08 4.81
CA PHE A 182 13.75 -4.23 4.58
C PHE A 182 12.65 -4.40 5.64
N THR A 183 13.00 -4.83 6.85
CA THR A 183 12.09 -4.95 7.99
C THR A 183 12.67 -4.32 9.26
N PHE A 184 11.82 -4.09 10.25
CA PHE A 184 12.26 -3.75 11.61
C PHE A 184 12.54 -5.02 12.41
N ALA A 185 13.63 -5.04 13.17
CA ALA A 185 14.04 -6.15 14.00
C ALA A 185 14.35 -5.65 15.44
N PRO A 186 13.61 -6.09 16.47
CA PRO A 186 12.49 -7.02 16.40
C PRO A 186 11.28 -6.42 15.69
N ALA A 187 10.48 -7.26 15.02
CA ALA A 187 9.28 -6.84 14.28
C ALA A 187 8.19 -6.26 15.18
N ASN A 188 8.17 -6.66 16.46
CA ASN A 188 7.34 -6.09 17.50
C ASN A 188 8.21 -5.79 18.73
N LEU A 189 8.13 -4.56 19.23
CA LEU A 189 8.95 -4.10 20.34
C LEU A 189 8.04 -3.71 21.51
N THR A 190 8.18 -4.36 22.67
CA THR A 190 7.47 -3.99 23.90
C THR A 190 8.45 -3.41 24.91
N ILE A 191 8.18 -2.19 25.36
CA ILE A 191 9.04 -1.40 26.25
C ILE A 191 8.22 -0.72 27.34
N THR A 192 8.87 -0.14 28.34
CA THR A 192 8.21 0.73 29.33
C THR A 192 8.39 2.20 28.96
N ALA A 193 7.47 3.04 29.41
CA ALA A 193 7.55 4.50 29.28
C ALA A 193 8.91 5.02 29.82
N GLY A 194 9.50 5.99 29.12
CA GLY A 194 10.84 6.50 29.37
C GLY A 194 11.97 5.70 28.70
N THR A 195 11.68 4.66 27.93
CA THR A 195 12.70 3.88 27.19
C THR A 195 13.15 4.63 25.93
N GLU A 196 14.46 4.65 25.67
CA GLU A 196 15.06 5.12 24.42
C GLU A 196 15.33 3.94 23.48
N VAL A 197 14.83 4.00 22.25
CA VAL A 197 15.11 3.01 21.21
C VAL A 197 16.08 3.61 20.20
N VAL A 198 17.19 2.92 19.98
CA VAL A 198 18.20 3.26 18.98
C VAL A 198 18.00 2.36 17.77
N TRP A 199 17.52 2.96 16.68
CA TRP A 199 17.27 2.34 15.39
C TRP A 199 18.55 2.36 14.56
N LEU A 200 19.17 1.20 14.33
CA LEU A 200 20.40 1.06 13.55
C LEU A 200 20.10 0.45 12.17
N ASN A 201 20.48 1.13 11.10
CA ASN A 201 20.35 0.57 9.76
C ASN A 201 21.50 -0.41 9.46
N GLN A 202 21.16 -1.68 9.21
CA GLN A 202 22.10 -2.73 8.79
C GLN A 202 21.95 -3.10 7.31
N ASP A 203 20.96 -2.56 6.62
CA ASP A 203 20.78 -2.74 5.17
C ASP A 203 21.67 -1.81 4.37
N GLY A 204 21.96 -2.21 3.13
CA GLY A 204 22.57 -1.31 2.14
C GLY A 204 21.59 -0.24 1.63
N ALA A 205 20.29 -0.44 1.81
CA ALA A 205 19.24 0.50 1.43
C ALA A 205 19.06 1.58 2.53
N PRO A 206 18.79 2.85 2.17
CA PRO A 206 18.47 3.88 3.15
C PRO A 206 17.10 3.60 3.77
N HIS A 207 16.93 3.94 5.05
CA HIS A 207 15.65 3.79 5.74
C HIS A 207 15.34 5.01 6.62
N ASN A 208 14.10 5.15 7.05
CA ASN A 208 13.72 6.13 8.06
C ASN A 208 12.72 5.56 9.07
N ILE A 209 12.53 6.31 10.15
CA ILE A 209 11.54 6.07 11.20
C ILE A 209 10.47 7.14 11.07
N THR A 210 9.27 6.77 10.63
CA THR A 210 8.14 7.69 10.61
C THR A 210 7.00 7.11 11.40
N PHE A 211 6.54 7.84 12.41
CA PHE A 211 5.38 7.48 13.18
C PHE A 211 4.13 7.89 12.40
N VAL A 212 3.14 7.00 12.33
CA VAL A 212 1.90 7.24 11.57
C VAL A 212 1.09 8.41 12.14
N ASP A 213 1.19 8.67 13.44
CA ASP A 213 0.59 9.84 14.10
C ASP A 213 1.32 11.15 13.80
N GLY A 214 2.45 11.10 13.09
CA GLY A 214 3.27 12.25 12.73
C GLY A 214 4.09 12.84 13.88
N SER A 215 4.11 12.20 15.06
CA SER A 215 4.80 12.70 16.25
C SER A 215 6.33 12.66 16.12
N VAL A 216 6.86 11.68 15.38
CA VAL A 216 8.28 11.53 15.09
C VAL A 216 8.44 11.18 13.62
N ALA A 217 9.27 11.93 12.92
CA ALA A 217 9.76 11.57 11.60
C ALA A 217 11.27 11.80 11.59
N SER A 218 12.03 10.73 11.38
CA SER A 218 13.47 10.83 11.20
C SER A 218 13.78 11.24 9.78
N GLU A 219 14.99 11.75 9.63
CA GLU A 219 15.66 11.77 8.34
C GLU A 219 15.99 10.34 7.86
N ASN A 220 16.29 10.18 6.57
CA ASN A 220 16.82 8.91 6.07
C ASN A 220 18.22 8.68 6.66
N PHE A 221 18.45 7.49 7.21
CA PHE A 221 19.75 7.03 7.71
C PHE A 221 20.22 5.78 6.96
N PHE A 222 21.49 5.75 6.61
CA PHE A 222 22.14 4.77 5.71
C PHE A 222 22.84 3.65 6.48
N ASN A 223 23.45 2.69 5.77
CA ASN A 223 24.14 1.56 6.38
C ASN A 223 25.12 1.99 7.48
N GLY A 224 24.91 1.46 8.69
CA GLY A 224 25.71 1.75 9.88
C GLY A 224 25.31 3.03 10.63
N GLU A 225 24.39 3.84 10.12
CA GLU A 225 23.86 5.01 10.80
C GLU A 225 22.67 4.65 11.69
N SER A 226 22.41 5.50 12.69
CA SER A 226 21.32 5.27 13.65
C SER A 226 20.51 6.52 13.95
N PHE A 227 19.26 6.29 14.36
CA PHE A 227 18.34 7.29 14.86
C PHE A 227 17.82 6.87 16.23
N ALA A 228 17.73 7.78 17.19
CA ALA A 228 17.24 7.47 18.54
C ALA A 228 15.87 8.12 18.78
N THR A 229 14.96 7.40 19.41
CA THR A 229 13.63 7.90 19.80
C THR A 229 13.31 7.51 21.23
N THR A 230 12.87 8.47 22.05
CA THR A 230 12.42 8.20 23.42
C THR A 230 10.91 8.10 23.47
N PHE A 231 10.40 7.01 24.07
CA PHE A 231 8.98 6.75 24.22
C PHE A 231 8.51 7.17 25.60
N ALA A 232 8.06 8.42 25.74
CA ALA A 232 7.72 9.00 27.04
C ALA A 232 6.37 8.51 27.62
N GLU A 233 5.39 8.24 26.77
CA GLU A 233 4.02 7.94 27.19
C GLU A 233 3.63 6.48 26.86
N PRO A 234 2.90 5.78 27.74
CA PRO A 234 2.33 4.48 27.44
C PRO A 234 1.37 4.56 26.24
N GLY A 235 1.44 3.59 25.34
CA GLY A 235 0.67 3.61 24.10
C GLY A 235 1.16 2.60 23.08
N SER A 236 0.48 2.55 21.93
CA SER A 236 0.90 1.77 20.77
C SER A 236 1.28 2.74 19.65
N TYR A 237 2.50 2.63 19.15
CA TYR A 237 3.06 3.52 18.15
C TYR A 237 3.32 2.72 16.87
N LEU A 238 2.55 3.03 15.81
CA LEU A 238 2.79 2.47 14.48
C LEU A 238 3.86 3.30 13.78
N ILE A 239 4.93 2.63 13.36
CA ILE A 239 6.11 3.21 12.75
C ILE A 239 6.28 2.57 11.39
N TYR A 240 6.61 3.34 10.37
CA TYR A 240 6.92 2.82 9.04
C TYR A 240 8.12 3.55 8.44
N CYS A 241 8.82 2.86 7.55
CA CYS A 241 9.80 3.48 6.68
C CYS A 241 9.07 4.04 5.46
N THR A 242 9.12 5.35 5.23
CA THR A 242 8.38 5.95 4.10
C THR A 242 8.94 5.55 2.74
N LEU A 243 10.10 4.89 2.70
CA LEU A 243 10.77 4.47 1.47
C LEU A 243 10.35 3.06 1.05
N HIS A 244 10.12 2.18 2.03
CA HIS A 244 9.92 0.75 1.81
C HIS A 244 8.65 0.21 2.50
N GLY A 245 7.87 1.11 3.10
CA GLY A 245 6.61 0.84 3.76
C GLY A 245 5.64 2.01 3.62
N SER A 246 4.48 1.88 4.28
CA SER A 246 3.34 2.76 4.11
C SER A 246 2.63 3.00 5.44
N PRO A 247 2.00 4.18 5.64
CA PRO A 247 1.31 4.50 6.90
C PRO A 247 0.08 3.62 7.20
N ASP A 248 -0.38 2.81 6.23
CA ASP A 248 -1.41 1.78 6.44
C ASP A 248 -0.86 0.47 7.01
N GLY A 249 0.44 0.41 7.30
CA GLY A 249 1.11 -0.80 7.80
C GLY A 249 1.32 -1.83 6.71
N SER A 250 1.62 -1.40 5.48
CA SER A 250 2.11 -2.26 4.39
C SER A 250 3.59 -2.01 4.10
N GLY A 251 4.35 -3.07 3.77
CA GLY A 251 5.79 -3.05 3.50
C GLY A 251 6.64 -3.07 4.77
N MET A 252 7.51 -2.07 4.92
CA MET A 252 8.36 -1.92 6.09
C MET A 252 7.67 -1.06 7.16
N ALA A 253 6.86 -1.68 8.01
CA ALA A 253 6.26 -1.09 9.20
C ALA A 253 6.45 -1.96 10.46
N THR A 254 6.26 -1.38 11.64
CA THR A 254 6.34 -2.05 12.96
C THR A 254 5.48 -1.34 13.99
N THR A 255 5.05 -2.08 15.02
CA THR A 255 4.36 -1.52 16.17
C THR A 255 5.24 -1.59 17.43
N VAL A 256 5.45 -0.44 18.08
CA VAL A 256 6.09 -0.35 19.40
C VAL A 256 5.02 -0.21 20.48
N THR A 257 4.93 -1.19 21.38
CA THR A 257 4.04 -1.16 22.54
C THR A 257 4.77 -0.62 23.75
N VAL A 258 4.29 0.48 24.31
CA VAL A 258 4.87 1.15 25.48
C VAL A 258 3.95 0.97 26.66
N LEU A 259 4.43 0.27 27.69
CA LEU A 259 3.72 0.01 28.94
C LEU A 259 4.01 1.10 29.98
N GLU A 260 3.15 1.25 30.99
CA GLU A 260 3.47 2.10 32.14
C GLU A 260 4.77 1.66 32.81
N ASP A 261 5.58 2.61 33.25
CA ASP A 261 6.80 2.34 34.01
C ASP A 261 6.45 1.85 35.43
N ASN A 262 6.37 0.53 35.59
CA ASN A 262 6.22 -0.14 36.87
C ASN A 262 6.93 -1.50 36.86
N ALA A 263 7.20 -2.04 38.05
CA ALA A 263 8.00 -3.26 38.20
C ALA A 263 7.37 -4.50 37.54
N GLU A 264 6.05 -4.54 37.37
CA GLU A 264 5.34 -5.64 36.70
C GLU A 264 5.54 -5.57 35.18
N ASN A 265 5.34 -4.39 34.59
CA ASN A 265 5.53 -4.12 33.18
C ASN A 265 7.00 -4.19 32.75
N ALA A 266 7.93 -3.78 33.62
CA ALA A 266 9.36 -3.94 33.39
C ALA A 266 9.76 -5.43 33.29
N ALA A 267 9.13 -6.31 34.07
CA ALA A 267 9.34 -7.75 33.98
C ALA A 267 8.74 -8.34 32.70
N ILE A 268 7.63 -7.79 32.20
CA ILE A 268 7.00 -8.16 30.92
C ILE A 268 7.90 -7.74 29.74
N ALA A 269 8.35 -6.49 29.72
CA ALA A 269 9.26 -5.97 28.69
C ALA A 269 10.60 -6.73 28.66
N ALA A 270 11.15 -7.10 29.83
CA ALA A 270 12.37 -7.90 29.93
C ALA A 270 12.19 -9.39 29.55
N ALA A 271 10.95 -9.89 29.51
CA ALA A 271 10.63 -11.27 29.12
C ALA A 271 10.38 -11.42 27.60
N VAL A 272 10.22 -10.32 26.87
CA VAL A 272 10.17 -10.33 25.40
C VAL A 272 11.57 -10.65 24.87
N PRO A 273 11.73 -11.61 23.94
CA PRO A 273 13.04 -12.03 23.49
C PRO A 273 13.73 -10.88 22.74
N THR A 274 14.72 -10.26 23.40
CA THR A 274 15.71 -9.35 22.77
C THR A 274 16.83 -10.11 22.05
N GLN A 275 16.70 -11.44 21.93
CA GLN A 275 17.68 -12.26 21.22
C GLN A 275 17.31 -12.40 19.74
N ASN A 276 18.08 -11.74 18.88
CA ASN A 276 18.44 -12.37 17.63
C ASN A 276 19.03 -13.76 17.94
N PRO A 277 18.68 -14.82 17.20
CA PRO A 277 19.57 -15.95 17.06
C PRO A 277 20.91 -15.36 16.59
N ILE A 278 21.97 -15.52 17.40
CA ILE A 278 23.32 -15.53 16.86
C ILE A 278 23.27 -16.53 15.70
N PRO A 279 23.68 -16.16 14.47
CA PRO A 279 23.77 -17.15 13.40
C PRO A 279 24.59 -18.32 13.93
N PRO A 280 24.11 -19.58 13.86
CA PRO A 280 25.01 -20.69 14.12
C PRO A 280 26.21 -20.47 13.21
N THR A 281 27.41 -20.48 13.79
CA THR A 281 28.66 -20.52 13.03
C THR A 281 28.45 -21.47 11.86
N PRO A 282 28.67 -21.04 10.60
CA PRO A 282 28.31 -21.84 9.46
C PRO A 282 28.94 -23.22 9.63
N THR A 283 28.10 -24.23 9.80
CA THR A 283 28.54 -25.60 9.57
C THR A 283 28.91 -25.64 8.09
N PRO A 284 30.17 -25.96 7.75
CA PRO A 284 30.64 -25.84 6.39
C PRO A 284 29.76 -26.69 5.46
N ALA A 285 29.18 -26.03 4.45
CA ALA A 285 28.54 -26.71 3.34
C ALA A 285 29.56 -27.67 2.68
N PRO A 286 29.11 -28.81 2.12
CA PRO A 286 29.99 -29.71 1.39
C PRO A 286 30.73 -28.92 0.30
N THR A 287 32.05 -29.04 0.31
CA THR A 287 32.98 -28.28 -0.53
C THR A 287 32.71 -28.56 -2.00
N VAL A 288 31.95 -27.69 -2.66
CA VAL A 288 32.02 -27.53 -4.11
C VAL A 288 33.32 -26.75 -4.38
N PRO A 289 34.20 -27.19 -5.29
CA PRO A 289 35.43 -26.47 -5.57
C PRO A 289 35.09 -25.09 -6.11
N LEU A 290 35.67 -24.05 -5.51
CA LEU A 290 35.62 -22.69 -6.04
C LEU A 290 36.12 -22.68 -7.49
N PRO A 291 35.49 -21.92 -8.40
CA PRO A 291 36.07 -21.66 -9.71
C PRO A 291 37.44 -20.96 -9.52
N PRO A 292 38.40 -21.17 -10.43
CA PRO A 292 39.75 -20.65 -10.26
C PRO A 292 39.74 -19.13 -10.12
N ALA A 293 40.30 -18.65 -9.00
CA ALA A 293 40.56 -17.24 -8.73
C ALA A 293 41.58 -16.70 -9.74
N ASN A 294 41.08 -16.20 -10.85
CA ASN A 294 41.77 -15.30 -11.77
C ASN A 294 40.74 -14.64 -12.69
N LEU A 295 39.85 -13.85 -12.09
CA LEU A 295 39.30 -12.68 -12.77
C LEU A 295 39.78 -11.50 -11.95
N LEU A 296 40.80 -10.81 -12.47
CA LEU A 296 41.11 -9.46 -12.05
C LEU A 296 39.84 -8.65 -12.30
N GLU A 297 39.13 -8.32 -11.23
CA GLU A 297 38.05 -7.36 -11.27
C GLU A 297 38.64 -6.05 -11.81
N PRO A 298 38.17 -5.51 -12.94
CA PRO A 298 38.62 -4.20 -13.39
C PRO A 298 38.20 -3.21 -12.31
N ALA A 299 39.15 -2.41 -11.82
CA ALA A 299 38.85 -1.28 -10.95
C ALA A 299 37.99 -0.27 -11.72
N ALA A 300 36.67 -0.45 -11.69
CA ALA A 300 35.73 0.61 -11.99
C ALA A 300 35.84 1.64 -10.85
N PRO A 301 35.84 2.95 -11.14
CA PRO A 301 35.77 3.95 -10.07
C PRO A 301 34.53 3.67 -9.23
N GLU A 302 34.64 3.79 -7.89
CA GLU A 302 33.52 3.66 -6.96
C GLU A 302 32.45 4.70 -7.32
N GLN A 303 31.51 4.33 -8.17
CA GLN A 303 30.34 5.14 -8.45
C GLN A 303 29.49 5.16 -7.18
N THR A 304 29.35 6.34 -6.59
CA THR A 304 28.52 6.51 -5.40
C THR A 304 27.06 6.49 -5.83
N ILE A 305 26.30 5.50 -5.36
CA ILE A 305 24.85 5.47 -5.53
C ILE A 305 24.27 6.57 -4.65
N VAL A 306 23.68 7.58 -5.28
CA VAL A 306 23.06 8.72 -4.59
C VAL A 306 21.57 8.51 -4.34
N GLY A 307 20.96 7.49 -4.96
CA GLY A 307 19.55 7.25 -4.82
C GLY A 307 19.01 6.16 -5.72
N LEU A 308 17.68 6.07 -5.75
CA LEU A 308 16.96 5.06 -6.52
C LEU A 308 15.71 5.63 -7.17
N VAL A 309 15.34 5.03 -8.29
CA VAL A 309 14.07 5.26 -8.98
C VAL A 309 13.29 3.96 -8.98
N SER A 310 12.14 3.92 -8.31
CA SER A 310 11.30 2.72 -8.17
C SER A 310 10.03 2.83 -8.99
N PHE A 311 9.55 1.70 -9.51
CA PHE A 311 8.28 1.58 -10.23
C PHE A 311 7.21 0.92 -9.36
N PHE A 312 5.97 1.34 -9.51
CA PHE A 312 4.82 0.75 -8.80
C PHE A 312 3.51 0.99 -9.55
N ASP A 313 2.46 0.29 -9.12
CA ASP A 313 1.10 0.44 -9.65
C ASP A 313 0.33 1.53 -8.90
N ASN A 314 -0.37 2.40 -9.63
CA ASN A 314 -1.36 3.32 -9.06
C ASN A 314 -2.71 3.25 -9.80
N LEU A 315 -2.76 3.73 -11.05
CA LEU A 315 -3.96 3.65 -11.89
C LEU A 315 -3.92 2.42 -12.81
N ALA A 316 -2.72 2.05 -13.24
CA ALA A 316 -2.43 0.93 -14.13
C ALA A 316 -1.11 0.24 -13.75
N PRO A 317 -0.81 -0.95 -14.31
CA PRO A 317 0.42 -1.66 -14.01
C PRO A 317 1.69 -0.86 -14.34
N SER A 318 2.54 -0.67 -13.34
CA SER A 318 3.83 0.03 -13.40
C SER A 318 3.76 1.42 -14.04
N ASP A 319 2.69 2.15 -13.76
CA ASP A 319 2.40 3.48 -14.31
C ASP A 319 2.98 4.63 -13.48
N SER A 320 3.59 4.31 -12.35
CA SER A 320 4.06 5.27 -11.39
C SER A 320 5.53 5.05 -11.04
N VAL A 321 6.19 6.15 -10.72
CA VAL A 321 7.60 6.21 -10.38
C VAL A 321 7.82 7.04 -9.12
N ALA A 322 8.67 6.55 -8.23
CA ALA A 322 9.21 7.30 -7.09
C ALA A 322 10.71 7.52 -7.30
N VAL A 323 11.15 8.78 -7.31
CA VAL A 323 12.56 9.18 -7.38
C VAL A 323 12.99 9.64 -5.99
N LEU A 324 14.04 9.02 -5.46
CA LEU A 324 14.58 9.30 -4.14
C LEU A 324 16.10 9.45 -4.25
N LEU A 325 16.59 10.69 -4.23
CA LEU A 325 18.02 11.01 -4.31
C LEU A 325 18.47 11.73 -3.04
N ASN A 326 19.73 11.55 -2.69
CA ASN A 326 20.41 12.17 -1.56
C ASN A 326 21.73 12.80 -2.01
N ALA A 327 22.28 13.69 -1.18
CA ALA A 327 23.53 14.38 -1.48
C ALA A 327 23.52 15.13 -2.82
N VAL A 328 22.34 15.59 -3.27
CA VAL A 328 22.19 16.41 -4.47
C VAL A 328 22.50 17.86 -4.09
N PRO A 329 23.53 18.49 -4.68
CA PRO A 329 23.86 19.88 -4.39
C PRO A 329 22.75 20.82 -4.84
N ALA A 330 22.67 22.02 -4.27
CA ALA A 330 21.76 23.04 -4.77
C ALA A 330 22.12 23.40 -6.23
N PRO A 331 21.11 23.63 -7.11
CA PRO A 331 21.38 24.04 -8.48
C PRO A 331 22.05 25.42 -8.52
N SER A 332 22.73 25.70 -9.62
CA SER A 332 23.36 26.99 -9.90
C SER A 332 22.34 28.13 -9.84
N ASN A 333 22.83 29.33 -9.55
CA ASN A 333 21.96 30.49 -9.41
C ASN A 333 21.16 30.75 -10.70
N GLY A 334 19.83 30.72 -10.59
CA GLY A 334 18.90 30.85 -11.73
C GLY A 334 18.64 29.55 -12.50
N ALA A 335 19.06 28.40 -11.97
CA ALA A 335 18.77 27.07 -12.49
C ALA A 335 17.86 26.26 -11.55
N THR A 336 17.34 25.16 -12.07
CA THR A 336 16.53 24.16 -11.37
C THR A 336 16.92 22.76 -11.87
N TYR A 337 16.59 21.71 -11.13
CA TYR A 337 16.69 20.37 -11.68
C TYR A 337 15.39 19.95 -12.38
N GLN A 338 15.54 19.15 -13.43
CA GLN A 338 14.45 18.41 -14.06
C GLN A 338 14.78 16.91 -14.04
N ALA A 339 13.79 16.10 -13.68
CA ALA A 339 13.90 14.66 -13.60
C ALA A 339 13.27 14.01 -14.83
N TRP A 340 13.99 13.08 -15.46
CA TRP A 340 13.57 12.42 -16.69
C TRP A 340 13.76 10.91 -16.60
N LEU A 341 12.79 10.16 -17.13
CA LEU A 341 13.03 8.78 -17.53
C LEU A 341 13.68 8.76 -18.91
N THR A 342 14.51 7.76 -19.16
CA THR A 342 15.21 7.57 -20.43
C THR A 342 15.03 6.15 -20.94
N ASP A 343 15.06 6.00 -22.25
CA ASP A 343 15.17 4.69 -22.92
C ASP A 343 16.49 4.64 -23.70
N SER A 344 17.39 3.79 -23.25
CA SER A 344 18.72 3.60 -23.84
C SER A 344 18.68 3.09 -25.29
N GLN A 345 17.59 2.43 -25.71
CA GLN A 345 17.47 1.86 -27.05
C GLN A 345 17.01 2.88 -28.08
N THR A 346 16.03 3.73 -27.71
CA THR A 346 15.46 4.73 -28.62
C THR A 346 16.00 6.14 -28.41
N ASN A 347 16.75 6.38 -27.32
CA ASN A 347 17.13 7.69 -26.82
C ASN A 347 15.93 8.61 -26.57
N THR A 348 14.76 8.02 -26.28
CA THR A 348 13.59 8.81 -25.88
C THR A 348 13.70 9.20 -24.42
N VAL A 349 13.14 10.37 -24.11
CA VAL A 349 13.12 10.93 -22.76
C VAL A 349 11.70 11.29 -22.38
N PHE A 350 11.41 11.23 -21.08
CA PHE A 350 10.11 11.53 -20.55
C PHE A 350 10.22 12.35 -19.27
N LEU A 351 9.70 13.57 -19.31
CA LEU A 351 9.75 14.51 -18.20
C LEU A 351 8.84 14.06 -17.06
N LEU A 352 9.44 13.82 -15.89
CA LEU A 352 8.71 13.57 -14.64
C LEU A 352 8.35 14.88 -13.94
N GLY A 353 9.20 15.90 -14.08
CA GLY A 353 8.93 17.25 -13.60
C GLY A 353 10.16 17.97 -13.06
N GLN A 354 9.94 19.22 -12.66
CA GLN A 354 10.92 20.05 -11.98
C GLN A 354 11.06 19.62 -10.52
N VAL A 355 12.29 19.52 -10.03
CA VAL A 355 12.62 19.16 -8.65
C VAL A 355 13.66 20.10 -8.06
N LEU A 356 13.59 20.31 -6.75
CA LEU A 356 14.57 21.07 -5.99
C LEU A 356 14.98 20.24 -4.78
N PRO A 357 16.29 20.10 -4.51
CA PRO A 357 16.75 19.45 -3.29
C PRO A 357 16.31 20.26 -2.06
N ASP A 358 15.99 19.54 -0.99
CA ASP A 358 15.71 20.15 0.32
C ASP A 358 16.98 20.72 0.98
N GLY A 359 16.84 21.25 2.21
CA GLY A 359 17.95 21.83 2.96
C GLY A 359 19.11 20.86 3.26
N ASN A 360 18.89 19.55 3.08
CA ASN A 360 19.85 18.47 3.29
C ASN A 360 20.30 17.82 1.97
N GLY A 361 19.94 18.40 0.82
CA GLY A 361 20.31 17.85 -0.48
C GLY A 361 19.49 16.65 -0.92
N ARG A 362 18.28 16.43 -0.37
CA ARG A 362 17.41 15.32 -0.78
C ARG A 362 16.40 15.73 -1.84
N ILE A 363 16.16 14.84 -2.80
CA ILE A 363 15.08 14.95 -3.77
C ILE A 363 14.10 13.80 -3.54
N SER A 364 12.82 14.13 -3.38
CA SER A 364 11.71 13.19 -3.39
C SER A 364 10.69 13.63 -4.42
N LEU A 365 10.41 12.77 -5.40
CA LEU A 365 9.40 13.00 -6.43
C LEU A 365 8.59 11.73 -6.61
N GLN A 366 7.27 11.87 -6.62
CA GLN A 366 6.37 10.82 -7.11
C GLN A 366 5.66 11.30 -8.36
N PHE A 367 5.62 10.44 -9.37
CA PHE A 367 4.95 10.68 -10.62
C PHE A 367 4.02 9.50 -10.92
N THR A 368 2.81 9.80 -11.41
CA THR A 368 1.88 8.81 -11.96
C THR A 368 1.45 9.27 -13.33
N ASP A 369 1.61 8.40 -14.33
CA ASP A 369 1.19 8.69 -15.70
C ASP A 369 -0.33 8.74 -15.79
N ALA A 370 -0.88 9.89 -16.18
CA ALA A 370 -2.34 10.07 -16.24
C ALA A 370 -3.01 9.20 -17.31
N ASP A 371 -2.25 8.78 -18.33
CA ASP A 371 -2.71 7.89 -19.39
C ASP A 371 -2.53 6.39 -19.02
N GLY A 372 -1.97 6.10 -17.84
CA GLY A 372 -1.78 4.73 -17.34
C GLY A 372 -0.77 3.92 -18.15
N ARG A 373 0.19 4.56 -18.82
CA ARG A 373 1.23 3.85 -19.58
C ARG A 373 2.15 3.10 -18.62
N ASN A 374 2.55 1.89 -18.99
CA ASN A 374 3.51 1.10 -18.22
C ASN A 374 4.92 1.68 -18.37
N LEU A 375 5.35 2.51 -17.41
CA LEU A 375 6.62 3.23 -17.44
C LEU A 375 7.82 2.26 -17.34
N LEU A 376 7.71 1.19 -16.58
CA LEU A 376 8.74 0.13 -16.50
C LEU A 376 8.96 -0.56 -17.86
N GLY A 377 7.90 -0.73 -18.63
CA GLY A 377 7.96 -1.32 -19.98
C GLY A 377 8.55 -0.38 -21.03
N LEU A 378 8.48 0.92 -20.80
CA LEU A 378 8.89 1.96 -21.76
C LEU A 378 10.30 2.50 -21.51
N TYR A 379 10.73 2.59 -20.25
CA TYR A 379 11.96 3.27 -19.87
C TYR A 379 12.87 2.32 -19.08
N ASP A 380 14.18 2.48 -19.27
CA ASP A 380 15.21 1.65 -18.64
C ASP A 380 16.30 2.45 -17.91
N GLY A 381 16.21 3.78 -17.97
CA GLY A 381 17.15 4.68 -17.32
C GLY A 381 16.47 5.92 -16.74
N PHE A 382 17.31 6.71 -16.07
CA PHE A 382 16.94 7.96 -15.44
C PHE A 382 18.05 8.98 -15.65
N GLN A 383 17.69 10.25 -15.78
CA GLN A 383 18.63 11.36 -15.68
C GLN A 383 18.03 12.53 -14.91
N LEU A 384 18.88 13.19 -14.14
CA LEU A 384 18.62 14.50 -13.57
C LEU A 384 19.46 15.52 -14.34
N THR A 385 18.83 16.55 -14.89
CA THR A 385 19.51 17.62 -15.63
C THR A 385 19.33 18.95 -14.91
N GLU A 386 20.36 19.79 -15.01
CA GLU A 386 20.30 21.17 -14.50
C GLU A 386 19.86 22.11 -15.63
N GLU A 387 18.68 22.70 -15.48
CA GLU A 387 18.04 23.55 -16.49
C GLU A 387 17.87 24.99 -16.01
N PRO A 388 17.84 25.99 -16.90
CA PRO A 388 17.44 27.35 -16.54
C PRO A 388 16.06 27.38 -15.85
N GLN A 389 15.88 28.25 -14.85
CA GLN A 389 14.60 28.38 -14.13
C GLN A 389 13.43 28.80 -15.04
N PHE A 390 13.75 29.50 -16.14
CA PHE A 390 12.81 29.86 -17.19
C PHE A 390 13.29 29.23 -18.50
N ASP A 391 13.09 27.93 -18.61
CA ASP A 391 13.44 27.17 -19.80
C ASP A 391 12.23 26.97 -20.71
N ASP A 392 12.36 27.40 -21.96
CA ASP A 392 11.37 27.21 -23.03
C ASP A 392 11.76 26.01 -23.93
N ASP A 393 12.94 25.41 -23.75
CA ASP A 393 13.36 24.20 -24.46
C ASP A 393 12.78 22.95 -23.77
N PRO A 394 11.97 22.14 -24.47
CA PRO A 394 11.45 20.90 -23.91
C PRO A 394 12.48 19.76 -23.89
N SER A 395 13.71 19.99 -24.39
CA SER A 395 14.77 19.00 -24.47
C SER A 395 15.63 19.03 -23.21
N PRO A 396 16.07 17.86 -22.71
CA PRO A 396 16.98 17.83 -21.56
C PRO A 396 18.34 18.42 -21.90
N GLY A 397 18.86 19.22 -20.99
CA GLY A 397 20.22 19.70 -20.91
C GLY A 397 21.21 18.61 -20.48
N THR A 398 22.34 19.03 -19.90
CA THR A 398 23.39 18.08 -19.49
C THR A 398 22.98 17.35 -18.22
N ALA A 399 23.08 16.01 -18.24
CA ALA A 399 22.83 15.19 -17.07
C ALA A 399 23.92 15.42 -16.02
N VAL A 400 23.50 15.62 -14.77
CA VAL A 400 24.37 15.69 -13.58
C VAL A 400 24.32 14.40 -12.77
N PHE A 401 23.20 13.68 -12.83
CA PHE A 401 23.03 12.36 -12.26
C PHE A 401 22.36 11.47 -13.29
N THR A 402 22.83 10.23 -13.41
CA THR A 402 22.29 9.25 -14.33
C THR A 402 22.07 7.93 -13.62
N GLY A 403 21.15 7.14 -14.11
CA GLY A 403 20.91 5.78 -13.64
C GLY A 403 20.48 4.92 -14.81
N GLN A 404 20.87 3.65 -14.78
CA GLN A 404 20.51 2.68 -15.79
C GLN A 404 20.24 1.33 -15.12
N GLN A 405 19.17 0.66 -15.52
CA GLN A 405 18.89 -0.71 -15.08
C GLN A 405 19.90 -1.69 -15.70
N ALA A 406 20.12 -2.81 -15.00
CA ALA A 406 20.87 -3.96 -15.50
C ALA A 406 20.20 -4.50 -16.79
N PRO A 407 20.78 -4.29 -18.00
CA PRO A 407 20.07 -4.53 -19.25
C PRO A 407 19.67 -5.99 -19.51
N GLU A 408 20.51 -6.95 -19.12
CA GLU A 408 20.23 -8.38 -19.27
C GLU A 408 19.19 -8.83 -18.25
N ALA A 409 19.36 -8.50 -16.96
CA ALA A 409 18.36 -8.76 -15.93
C ALA A 409 16.98 -8.16 -16.28
N LEU A 410 16.97 -6.92 -16.79
CA LEU A 410 15.75 -6.19 -17.15
C LEU A 410 14.90 -6.95 -18.18
N THR A 411 15.51 -7.69 -19.10
CA THR A 411 14.76 -8.49 -20.07
C THR A 411 13.85 -9.51 -19.37
N TYR A 412 14.34 -10.14 -18.30
CA TYR A 412 13.59 -11.13 -17.53
C TYR A 412 12.63 -10.49 -16.53
N ILE A 413 13.03 -9.38 -15.88
CA ILE A 413 12.15 -8.59 -15.01
C ILE A 413 10.91 -8.15 -15.79
N ARG A 414 11.10 -7.64 -17.01
CA ARG A 414 9.99 -7.25 -17.88
C ARG A 414 9.11 -8.44 -18.26
N VAL A 415 9.62 -9.64 -18.47
CA VAL A 415 8.77 -10.84 -18.71
C VAL A 415 7.80 -11.14 -17.56
N ILE A 416 8.20 -10.83 -16.32
CA ILE A 416 7.33 -11.02 -15.15
C ILE A 416 6.37 -9.83 -14.97
N ALA A 417 6.84 -8.58 -15.09
CA ALA A 417 6.06 -7.39 -14.74
C ALA A 417 5.32 -6.71 -15.91
N VAL A 418 5.79 -6.91 -17.14
CA VAL A 418 5.36 -6.21 -18.37
C VAL A 418 5.03 -7.24 -19.45
N VAL A 419 3.97 -7.02 -20.23
CA VAL A 419 3.51 -8.02 -21.20
C VAL A 419 4.62 -8.37 -22.19
N SER A 420 5.20 -9.56 -22.03
CA SER A 420 6.17 -10.15 -22.95
C SER A 420 6.26 -11.65 -22.70
N GLY A 421 6.22 -12.46 -23.76
CA GLY A 421 6.37 -13.92 -23.67
C GLY A 421 5.27 -14.72 -24.37
N ALA A 422 5.17 -16.00 -24.01
CA ALA A 422 4.22 -16.96 -24.59
C ALA A 422 2.86 -16.99 -23.87
N ALA A 423 2.72 -16.30 -22.73
CA ALA A 423 1.47 -16.18 -21.99
C ALA A 423 0.62 -14.99 -22.48
N PRO A 424 -0.71 -14.99 -22.24
CA PRO A 424 -1.60 -13.88 -22.59
C PRO A 424 -1.23 -12.55 -21.91
N THR A 425 -0.62 -12.62 -20.72
CA THR A 425 -0.17 -11.46 -19.94
C THR A 425 1.21 -11.72 -19.31
N ALA A 426 1.82 -10.68 -18.72
CA ALA A 426 3.07 -10.82 -17.97
C ALA A 426 2.92 -11.80 -16.81
N TYR A 427 3.94 -12.58 -16.45
CA TYR A 427 3.72 -13.69 -15.50
C TYR A 427 3.20 -13.25 -14.12
N GLY A 428 3.75 -12.18 -13.56
CA GLY A 428 3.33 -11.58 -12.30
C GLY A 428 1.92 -11.02 -12.35
N LEU A 429 1.66 -10.17 -13.35
CA LEU A 429 0.35 -9.55 -13.56
C LEU A 429 -0.74 -10.58 -13.87
N GLY A 430 -0.43 -11.58 -14.69
CA GLY A 430 -1.31 -12.67 -15.05
C GLY A 430 -1.70 -13.51 -13.86
N ALA A 431 -0.72 -13.97 -13.08
CA ALA A 431 -0.98 -14.68 -11.83
C ALA A 431 -1.96 -13.89 -10.94
N ARG A 432 -1.71 -12.58 -10.77
CA ARG A 432 -2.54 -11.71 -9.93
C ARG A 432 -3.98 -11.62 -10.44
N LEU A 433 -4.16 -11.29 -11.71
CA LEU A 433 -5.50 -11.13 -12.30
C LEU A 433 -6.30 -12.45 -12.28
N GLN A 434 -5.64 -13.58 -12.53
CA GLN A 434 -6.30 -14.88 -12.45
C GLN A 434 -6.66 -15.26 -11.01
N ALA A 435 -5.81 -14.95 -10.03
CA ALA A 435 -6.08 -15.18 -8.62
C ALA A 435 -7.23 -14.30 -8.08
N GLU A 436 -7.36 -13.05 -8.57
CA GLU A 436 -8.52 -12.19 -8.27
C GLU A 436 -9.84 -12.78 -8.82
N GLU A 437 -9.82 -13.37 -10.02
CA GLU A 437 -10.99 -14.08 -10.57
C GLU A 437 -11.29 -15.36 -9.77
N LEU A 438 -10.27 -16.09 -9.33
CA LEU A 438 -10.44 -17.27 -8.48
C LEU A 438 -11.12 -16.90 -7.16
N LEU A 439 -10.71 -15.79 -6.54
CA LEU A 439 -11.32 -15.30 -5.30
C LEU A 439 -12.82 -14.99 -5.50
N ARG A 440 -13.21 -14.39 -6.63
CA ARG A 440 -14.64 -14.19 -6.96
C ARG A 440 -15.39 -15.52 -7.02
N HIS A 441 -14.79 -16.54 -7.63
CA HIS A 441 -15.42 -17.85 -7.71
C HIS A 441 -15.48 -18.58 -6.37
N ALA A 442 -14.50 -18.39 -5.49
CA ALA A 442 -14.55 -18.87 -4.11
C ALA A 442 -15.76 -18.28 -3.35
N GLU A 443 -16.03 -16.97 -3.50
CA GLU A 443 -17.22 -16.32 -2.93
C GLU A 443 -18.52 -16.89 -3.50
N PHE A 444 -18.55 -17.22 -4.78
CA PHE A 444 -19.73 -17.87 -5.39
C PHE A 444 -19.93 -19.31 -4.92
N VAL A 445 -18.86 -20.06 -4.66
CA VAL A 445 -18.95 -21.39 -4.02
C VAL A 445 -19.55 -21.28 -2.62
N GLN A 446 -19.08 -20.34 -1.79
CA GLN A 446 -19.65 -20.06 -0.46
C GLN A 446 -21.14 -19.67 -0.55
N THR A 447 -21.48 -18.76 -1.47
CA THR A 447 -22.87 -18.33 -1.68
C THR A 447 -23.77 -19.49 -2.10
N ALA A 448 -23.30 -20.36 -3.00
CA ALA A 448 -24.03 -21.53 -3.43
C ALA A 448 -24.24 -22.54 -2.28
N TYR A 449 -23.24 -22.71 -1.41
CA TYR A 449 -23.36 -23.52 -0.21
C TYR A 449 -24.43 -22.99 0.74
N ASP A 450 -24.44 -21.68 1.02
CA ASP A 450 -25.43 -21.04 1.91
C ASP A 450 -26.85 -21.11 1.35
N LEU A 451 -26.99 -21.08 0.01
CA LEU A 451 -28.26 -21.26 -0.69
C LEU A 451 -28.66 -22.73 -0.89
N LEU A 452 -27.85 -23.68 -0.41
CA LEU A 452 -28.06 -25.12 -0.57
C LEU A 452 -28.15 -25.57 -2.04
N SER A 453 -27.37 -24.93 -2.92
CA SER A 453 -27.30 -25.27 -4.35
C SER A 453 -26.02 -26.02 -4.69
N ILE A 454 -26.08 -27.36 -4.72
CA ILE A 454 -24.93 -28.20 -5.09
C ILE A 454 -24.49 -27.95 -6.55
N ALA A 455 -25.44 -27.75 -7.45
CA ALA A 455 -25.15 -27.53 -8.87
C ALA A 455 -24.39 -26.22 -9.11
N ASP A 456 -24.73 -25.14 -8.39
CA ASP A 456 -24.01 -23.88 -8.52
C ASP A 456 -22.63 -23.95 -7.82
N ALA A 457 -22.53 -24.69 -6.70
CA ALA A 457 -21.24 -24.92 -6.04
C ALA A 457 -20.28 -25.72 -6.95
N GLN A 458 -20.78 -26.76 -7.62
CA GLN A 458 -20.01 -27.55 -8.59
C GLN A 458 -19.59 -26.72 -9.80
N ARG A 459 -20.48 -25.89 -10.36
CA ARG A 459 -20.12 -24.99 -11.48
C ARG A 459 -18.96 -24.06 -11.09
N HIS A 460 -19.04 -23.42 -9.93
CA HIS A 460 -17.98 -22.50 -9.51
C HIS A 460 -16.71 -23.22 -9.04
N ALA A 461 -16.82 -24.45 -8.53
CA ALA A 461 -15.66 -25.30 -8.29
C ALA A 461 -14.94 -25.70 -9.59
N GLU A 462 -15.66 -25.99 -10.68
CA GLU A 462 -15.06 -26.18 -12.01
C GLU A 462 -14.29 -24.95 -12.45
N HIS A 463 -14.88 -23.77 -12.30
CA HIS A 463 -14.23 -22.52 -12.68
C HIS A 463 -12.91 -22.31 -11.92
N ILE A 464 -12.89 -22.61 -10.60
CA ILE A 464 -11.67 -22.56 -9.77
C ILE A 464 -10.61 -23.52 -10.32
N VAL A 465 -10.97 -24.78 -10.61
CA VAL A 465 -10.02 -25.75 -11.17
C VAL A 465 -9.49 -25.28 -12.52
N ASN A 466 -10.36 -24.78 -13.41
CA ASN A 466 -9.97 -24.31 -14.74
C ASN A 466 -9.10 -23.03 -14.70
N LEU A 467 -9.30 -22.16 -13.71
CA LEU A 467 -8.45 -21.00 -13.43
C LEU A 467 -7.07 -21.40 -12.89
N LEU A 468 -7.00 -22.43 -12.04
CA LEU A 468 -5.74 -22.92 -11.49
C LEU A 468 -4.92 -23.66 -12.55
N SER A 469 -5.55 -24.58 -13.28
CA SER A 469 -4.89 -25.47 -14.24
C SER A 469 -4.55 -24.80 -15.57
N GLY A 470 -5.44 -23.93 -16.08
CA GLY A 470 -5.35 -23.43 -17.45
C GLY A 470 -5.63 -24.50 -18.50
N ALA A 471 -5.84 -24.11 -19.75
CA ALA A 471 -6.33 -24.97 -20.83
C ALA A 471 -5.39 -26.14 -21.21
N GLN A 472 -4.12 -26.08 -20.80
CA GLN A 472 -3.14 -27.14 -21.00
C GLN A 472 -2.90 -27.99 -19.74
N GLY A 473 -3.52 -27.63 -18.62
CA GLY A 473 -3.36 -28.33 -17.34
C GLY A 473 -4.18 -29.61 -17.27
N GLU A 474 -3.72 -30.56 -16.44
CA GLU A 474 -4.30 -31.90 -16.31
C GLU A 474 -5.78 -31.89 -15.91
N HIS A 475 -6.18 -30.98 -15.02
CA HIS A 475 -7.54 -30.92 -14.49
C HIS A 475 -8.47 -30.01 -15.28
N PHE A 476 -8.03 -29.47 -16.42
CA PHE A 476 -8.88 -28.59 -17.21
C PHE A 476 -9.97 -29.35 -17.96
N GLY A 477 -11.22 -28.91 -17.86
CA GLY A 477 -12.30 -29.52 -18.62
C GLY A 477 -13.71 -29.11 -18.20
N ASP A 478 -14.68 -29.83 -18.76
CA ASP A 478 -16.07 -29.88 -18.31
C ASP A 478 -16.15 -30.90 -17.16
N LEU A 479 -15.98 -30.41 -15.94
CA LEU A 479 -15.88 -31.20 -14.72
C LEU A 479 -17.24 -31.37 -14.05
N ASP A 480 -18.15 -30.41 -14.21
CA ASP A 480 -19.55 -30.51 -13.75
C ASP A 480 -20.42 -31.35 -14.72
N GLY A 481 -19.99 -31.47 -15.99
CA GLY A 481 -20.65 -32.27 -17.03
C GLY A 481 -21.93 -31.65 -17.60
N VAL A 482 -22.17 -30.36 -17.35
CA VAL A 482 -23.44 -29.69 -17.68
C VAL A 482 -23.24 -28.64 -18.79
N HIS A 483 -22.19 -27.83 -18.74
CA HIS A 483 -22.07 -26.63 -19.59
C HIS A 483 -20.90 -26.65 -20.58
N GLY A 484 -20.18 -27.78 -20.69
CA GLY A 484 -18.89 -27.78 -21.37
C GLY A 484 -17.83 -27.06 -20.54
N ALA A 485 -16.55 -27.19 -20.93
CA ALA A 485 -15.46 -26.60 -20.17
C ALA A 485 -15.59 -25.07 -20.08
N GLN A 486 -15.78 -24.54 -18.86
CA GLN A 486 -15.89 -23.11 -18.62
C GLN A 486 -14.61 -22.56 -17.97
N ASN A 487 -13.98 -21.58 -18.62
CA ASN A 487 -12.87 -20.84 -18.04
C ASN A 487 -13.22 -19.34 -17.98
N PRO A 488 -13.45 -18.78 -16.78
CA PRO A 488 -13.67 -17.33 -16.63
C PRO A 488 -12.37 -16.52 -16.80
N GLY A 489 -11.21 -17.19 -16.80
CA GLY A 489 -9.89 -16.61 -16.93
C GLY A 489 -9.37 -16.48 -18.36
N ASP A 490 -8.05 -16.30 -18.48
CA ASP A 490 -7.37 -16.11 -19.77
C ASP A 490 -6.95 -17.41 -20.46
N GLY A 491 -7.19 -18.55 -19.83
CA GLY A 491 -6.84 -19.88 -20.35
C GLY A 491 -5.41 -20.32 -20.08
N PHE A 492 -4.53 -19.50 -19.49
CA PHE A 492 -3.14 -19.88 -19.20
C PHE A 492 -3.01 -20.65 -17.88
N GLY A 493 -3.72 -20.21 -16.85
CA GLY A 493 -3.76 -20.85 -15.54
C GLY A 493 -2.81 -20.24 -14.50
N ILE A 494 -3.25 -20.18 -13.24
CA ILE A 494 -2.47 -19.65 -12.11
C ILE A 494 -1.21 -20.50 -11.86
N LEU A 495 -1.32 -21.84 -11.88
CA LEU A 495 -0.18 -22.73 -11.62
C LEU A 495 0.92 -22.57 -12.70
N PRO A 496 0.59 -22.54 -14.01
CA PRO A 496 1.56 -22.17 -15.04
C PRO A 496 2.17 -20.77 -14.87
N TYR A 497 1.39 -19.77 -14.46
CA TYR A 497 1.91 -18.43 -14.20
C TYR A 497 2.92 -18.41 -13.05
N ILE A 498 2.61 -19.06 -11.92
CA ILE A 498 3.50 -19.20 -10.77
C ILE A 498 4.81 -19.87 -11.18
N ALA A 499 4.75 -21.02 -11.88
CA ALA A 499 5.93 -21.75 -12.31
C ALA A 499 6.82 -20.93 -13.25
N ALA A 500 6.22 -20.22 -14.21
CA ALA A 500 6.94 -19.36 -15.14
C ALA A 500 7.59 -18.16 -14.42
N MET A 501 6.90 -17.58 -13.43
CA MET A 501 7.42 -16.51 -12.60
C MET A 501 8.62 -16.96 -11.78
N GLN A 502 8.52 -18.09 -11.09
CA GLN A 502 9.61 -18.68 -10.30
C GLN A 502 10.86 -18.92 -11.13
N GLN A 503 10.70 -19.62 -12.26
CA GLN A 503 11.81 -19.93 -13.13
C GLN A 503 12.47 -18.65 -13.69
N THR A 504 11.66 -17.65 -14.02
CA THR A 504 12.16 -16.37 -14.53
C THR A 504 12.88 -15.57 -13.45
N ALA A 505 12.38 -15.56 -12.21
CA ALA A 505 13.03 -14.89 -11.08
C ALA A 505 14.40 -15.51 -10.76
N VAL A 506 14.50 -16.85 -10.78
CA VAL A 506 15.77 -17.57 -10.63
C VAL A 506 16.74 -17.23 -11.77
N THR A 507 16.28 -17.21 -13.02
CA THR A 507 17.12 -16.80 -14.16
C THR A 507 17.60 -15.36 -14.01
N THR A 508 16.71 -14.45 -13.59
CA THR A 508 17.01 -13.03 -13.36
C THR A 508 18.13 -12.85 -12.33
N ALA A 509 18.08 -13.57 -11.21
CA ALA A 509 19.11 -13.50 -10.18
C ALA A 509 20.50 -13.93 -10.64
N ASN A 510 20.56 -14.76 -11.69
CA ASN A 510 21.79 -15.36 -12.20
C ASN A 510 22.31 -14.67 -13.47
N THR A 511 21.71 -13.57 -13.92
CA THR A 511 22.30 -12.81 -15.03
C THR A 511 23.64 -12.19 -14.62
N PRO A 512 24.60 -12.05 -15.55
CA PRO A 512 25.92 -11.47 -15.25
C PRO A 512 25.87 -10.05 -14.67
N ASP A 513 24.81 -9.30 -14.92
CA ASP A 513 24.60 -7.92 -14.47
C ASP A 513 23.61 -7.78 -13.30
N ALA A 514 23.15 -8.91 -12.72
CA ALA A 514 22.25 -8.89 -11.58
C ALA A 514 22.91 -8.19 -10.38
N THR A 515 22.28 -7.11 -9.91
CA THR A 515 22.69 -6.42 -8.69
C THR A 515 22.30 -7.23 -7.45
N ASN A 516 22.87 -6.88 -6.29
CA ASN A 516 22.49 -7.51 -5.03
C ASN A 516 20.99 -7.34 -4.72
N ALA A 517 20.41 -6.19 -5.08
CA ALA A 517 18.97 -5.92 -4.95
C ALA A 517 18.13 -6.86 -5.83
N ILE A 518 18.56 -7.10 -7.07
CA ILE A 518 17.92 -8.06 -7.98
C ILE A 518 17.95 -9.47 -7.38
N GLN A 519 19.08 -9.91 -6.85
CA GLN A 519 19.22 -11.23 -6.23
C GLN A 519 18.32 -11.41 -5.00
N ILE A 520 18.25 -10.39 -4.13
CA ILE A 520 17.39 -10.40 -2.93
C ILE A 520 15.93 -10.48 -3.34
N HIS A 521 15.46 -9.59 -4.21
CA HIS A 521 14.06 -9.57 -4.59
C HIS A 521 13.68 -10.80 -5.42
N SER A 522 14.58 -11.38 -6.21
CA SER A 522 14.35 -12.68 -6.86
C SER A 522 14.09 -13.78 -5.84
N THR A 523 14.82 -13.78 -4.72
CA THR A 523 14.58 -14.72 -3.62
C THR A 523 13.19 -14.52 -3.02
N HIS A 524 12.78 -13.27 -2.81
CA HIS A 524 11.45 -12.94 -2.30
C HIS A 524 10.31 -13.38 -3.21
N VAL A 525 10.49 -13.24 -4.54
CA VAL A 525 9.53 -13.76 -5.52
C VAL A 525 9.39 -15.27 -5.39
N VAL A 526 10.49 -16.00 -5.29
CA VAL A 526 10.45 -17.47 -5.12
C VAL A 526 9.73 -17.86 -3.83
N MET A 527 10.04 -17.22 -2.70
CA MET A 527 9.38 -17.51 -1.42
C MET A 527 7.87 -17.30 -1.47
N ALA A 528 7.42 -16.14 -1.95
CA ALA A 528 6.00 -15.82 -2.02
C ALA A 528 5.24 -16.71 -3.02
N THR A 529 5.92 -17.14 -4.10
CA THR A 529 5.32 -18.06 -5.08
C THR A 529 5.28 -19.51 -4.59
N ASP A 530 6.22 -19.95 -3.76
CA ASP A 530 6.17 -21.27 -3.11
C ASP A 530 4.95 -21.37 -2.17
N ASN A 531 4.73 -20.34 -1.35
CA ASN A 531 3.53 -20.24 -0.51
C ASN A 531 2.24 -20.26 -1.35
N ALA A 532 2.21 -19.45 -2.41
CA ALA A 532 1.07 -19.40 -3.34
C ALA A 532 0.80 -20.76 -3.98
N LEU A 533 1.84 -21.51 -4.35
CA LEU A 533 1.70 -22.85 -4.92
C LEU A 533 1.06 -23.82 -3.92
N ASP A 534 1.48 -23.80 -2.66
CA ASP A 534 0.93 -24.64 -1.60
C ASP A 534 -0.56 -24.35 -1.34
N TRP A 535 -0.96 -23.08 -1.32
CA TRP A 535 -2.36 -22.69 -1.19
C TRP A 535 -3.18 -23.04 -2.44
N ALA A 536 -2.63 -22.83 -3.63
CA ALA A 536 -3.26 -23.21 -4.90
C ALA A 536 -3.59 -24.71 -4.96
N ASN A 537 -2.67 -25.56 -4.50
CA ASN A 537 -2.88 -27.01 -4.44
C ASN A 537 -4.02 -27.38 -3.49
N GLN A 538 -4.08 -26.77 -2.30
CA GLN A 538 -5.15 -27.01 -1.32
C GLN A 538 -6.52 -26.58 -1.86
N ILE A 539 -6.58 -25.44 -2.55
CA ILE A 539 -7.81 -24.95 -3.20
C ILE A 539 -8.23 -25.92 -4.31
N GLN A 540 -7.30 -26.37 -5.16
CA GLN A 540 -7.59 -27.31 -6.26
C GLN A 540 -8.16 -28.63 -5.73
N GLU A 541 -7.53 -29.21 -4.71
CA GLU A 541 -8.00 -30.44 -4.09
C GLU A 541 -9.41 -30.29 -3.52
N ALA A 542 -9.67 -29.20 -2.78
CA ALA A 542 -10.99 -28.93 -2.23
C ALA A 542 -12.05 -28.75 -3.33
N ALA A 543 -11.74 -28.00 -4.40
CA ALA A 543 -12.65 -27.80 -5.52
C ALA A 543 -13.00 -29.12 -6.24
N LEU A 544 -12.01 -30.00 -6.43
CA LEU A 544 -12.21 -31.35 -6.97
C LEU A 544 -13.13 -32.20 -6.07
N GLN A 545 -13.04 -32.05 -4.74
CA GLN A 545 -13.96 -32.74 -3.83
C GLN A 545 -15.39 -32.20 -3.90
N ILE A 546 -15.59 -30.89 -4.11
CA ILE A 546 -16.92 -30.31 -4.34
C ILE A 546 -17.52 -30.86 -5.64
N LEU A 547 -16.73 -30.95 -6.69
CA LEU A 547 -17.14 -31.53 -7.98
C LEU A 547 -17.56 -33.00 -7.86
N ALA A 548 -16.89 -33.78 -6.99
CA ALA A 548 -17.19 -35.19 -6.77
C ALA A 548 -18.36 -35.47 -5.81
N ALA A 549 -18.87 -34.46 -5.09
CA ALA A 549 -19.87 -34.64 -4.06
C ALA A 549 -21.29 -34.85 -4.62
N ASP A 550 -22.09 -35.69 -3.97
CA ASP A 550 -23.47 -35.96 -4.37
C ASP A 550 -24.48 -35.02 -3.69
N SER A 551 -24.07 -34.32 -2.63
CA SER A 551 -24.96 -33.51 -1.81
C SER A 551 -24.27 -32.31 -1.15
N VAL A 552 -25.06 -31.27 -0.85
CA VAL A 552 -24.57 -30.07 -0.14
C VAL A 552 -24.02 -30.41 1.25
N SER A 553 -24.55 -31.43 1.92
CA SER A 553 -24.06 -31.82 3.26
C SER A 553 -22.62 -32.32 3.28
N GLU A 554 -22.08 -32.73 2.12
CA GLU A 554 -20.72 -33.26 2.01
C GLU A 554 -19.67 -32.16 1.76
N ILE A 555 -20.08 -31.02 1.20
CA ILE A 555 -19.12 -30.04 0.68
C ILE A 555 -18.64 -29.00 1.71
N GLY A 556 -19.25 -28.94 2.88
CA GLY A 556 -18.95 -27.92 3.91
C GLY A 556 -17.46 -27.76 4.23
N PRO A 557 -16.71 -28.83 4.55
CA PRO A 557 -15.27 -28.74 4.82
C PRO A 557 -14.45 -28.19 3.64
N TYR A 558 -14.85 -28.50 2.41
CA TYR A 558 -14.13 -28.05 1.21
C TYR A 558 -14.44 -26.59 0.87
N VAL A 559 -15.67 -26.15 1.12
CA VAL A 559 -16.07 -24.74 1.02
C VAL A 559 -15.27 -23.90 2.03
N GLU A 560 -15.09 -24.39 3.25
CA GLU A 560 -14.25 -23.75 4.28
C GLU A 560 -12.79 -23.64 3.82
N THR A 561 -12.20 -24.74 3.31
CA THR A 561 -10.85 -24.73 2.74
C THR A 561 -10.68 -23.71 1.62
N ILE A 562 -11.59 -23.69 0.63
CA ILE A 562 -11.54 -22.73 -0.49
C ILE A 562 -11.64 -21.29 0.04
N SER A 563 -12.56 -21.03 0.96
CA SER A 563 -12.77 -19.69 1.53
C SER A 563 -11.57 -19.21 2.35
N GLN A 564 -10.90 -20.13 3.06
CA GLN A 564 -9.71 -19.82 3.86
C GLN A 564 -8.50 -19.53 2.99
N PHE A 565 -8.21 -20.36 1.98
CA PHE A 565 -6.94 -20.28 1.24
C PHE A 565 -6.97 -19.34 0.04
N SER A 566 -8.13 -19.08 -0.57
CA SER A 566 -8.20 -18.19 -1.75
C SER A 566 -7.70 -16.77 -1.47
N PRO A 567 -8.00 -16.13 -0.32
CA PRO A 567 -7.41 -14.84 0.04
C PRO A 567 -5.90 -14.91 0.27
N LEU A 568 -5.38 -16.01 0.84
CA LEU A 568 -3.95 -16.20 1.10
C LEU A 568 -3.17 -16.39 -0.19
N LEU A 569 -3.71 -17.16 -1.15
CA LEU A 569 -3.13 -17.32 -2.49
C LEU A 569 -2.77 -15.97 -3.12
N LEU A 570 -3.66 -14.99 -3.02
CA LEU A 570 -3.44 -13.65 -3.56
C LEU A 570 -2.55 -12.80 -2.65
N ASN A 571 -2.89 -12.69 -1.37
CA ASN A 571 -2.36 -11.64 -0.49
C ASN A 571 -1.31 -12.12 0.50
N GLY A 572 -1.18 -13.43 0.72
CA GLY A 572 -0.39 -14.00 1.80
C GLY A 572 -1.10 -14.02 3.15
N ALA A 573 -0.36 -14.44 4.20
CA ALA A 573 -0.83 -14.56 5.57
C ALA A 573 0.19 -13.93 6.53
N ASP A 574 -0.22 -12.90 7.26
CA ASP A 574 0.55 -12.38 8.40
C ASP A 574 0.57 -13.43 9.53
N ASN A 575 1.55 -14.33 9.48
CA ASN A 575 1.65 -15.47 10.39
C ASN A 575 2.27 -15.06 11.74
N ASN A 576 3.08 -14.02 11.74
CA ASN A 576 3.78 -13.54 12.91
C ASN A 576 2.97 -12.46 13.69
N GLY A 577 1.90 -11.93 13.08
CA GLY A 577 0.96 -10.98 13.67
C GLY A 577 1.49 -9.55 13.76
N ASP A 578 2.47 -9.17 12.94
CA ASP A 578 3.09 -7.83 12.93
C ASP A 578 2.32 -6.81 12.08
N GLY A 579 1.25 -7.24 11.42
CA GLY A 579 0.42 -6.43 10.54
C GLY A 579 0.91 -6.37 9.11
N GLU A 580 2.04 -6.99 8.80
CA GLU A 580 2.68 -7.02 7.49
C GLU A 580 2.62 -8.41 6.87
N VAL A 581 2.76 -8.46 5.54
CA VAL A 581 2.96 -9.71 4.84
C VAL A 581 4.35 -9.69 4.23
N ALA A 582 5.31 -10.20 4.99
CA ALA A 582 6.69 -10.33 4.53
C ALA A 582 6.77 -11.31 3.33
N PRO A 583 7.88 -11.33 2.56
CA PRO A 583 8.06 -12.30 1.48
C PRO A 583 7.85 -13.76 1.89
N ALA A 584 8.24 -14.13 3.11
CA ALA A 584 8.06 -15.47 3.68
C ALA A 584 6.59 -15.81 3.98
N GLU A 585 5.75 -14.81 4.01
CA GLU A 585 4.32 -14.84 4.32
C GLU A 585 3.48 -14.50 3.08
N GLY A 586 4.14 -14.05 2.00
CA GLY A 586 3.55 -13.47 0.81
C GLY A 586 2.84 -14.46 -0.09
N GLY A 587 1.87 -13.93 -0.84
CA GLY A 587 1.21 -14.62 -1.95
C GLY A 587 1.62 -14.03 -3.30
N ILE A 588 0.78 -14.24 -4.31
CA ILE A 588 1.03 -13.78 -5.68
C ILE A 588 1.26 -12.25 -5.77
N PHE A 589 0.53 -11.46 -4.98
CA PHE A 589 0.67 -10.01 -4.99
C PHE A 589 2.06 -9.56 -4.52
N THR A 590 2.56 -10.14 -3.42
CA THR A 590 3.91 -9.89 -2.90
C THR A 590 4.97 -10.24 -3.95
N ALA A 591 4.84 -11.39 -4.61
CA ALA A 591 5.74 -11.79 -5.69
C ALA A 591 5.73 -10.79 -6.87
N TYR A 592 4.56 -10.28 -7.25
CA TYR A 592 4.43 -9.26 -8.27
C TYR A 592 5.14 -7.95 -7.87
N GLN A 593 4.95 -7.47 -6.63
CA GLN A 593 5.59 -6.25 -6.14
C GLN A 593 7.12 -6.38 -6.09
N HIS A 594 7.65 -7.51 -5.61
CA HIS A 594 9.10 -7.73 -5.57
C HIS A 594 9.73 -7.76 -6.96
N THR A 595 8.97 -8.12 -8.00
CA THR A 595 9.43 -7.97 -9.39
C THR A 595 9.62 -6.50 -9.77
N GLN A 596 8.74 -5.60 -9.32
CA GLN A 596 8.89 -4.17 -9.57
C GLN A 596 10.10 -3.60 -8.83
N TYR A 597 10.41 -4.11 -7.63
CA TYR A 597 11.59 -3.72 -6.87
C TYR A 597 12.91 -4.18 -7.50
N MET A 598 12.94 -5.35 -8.16
CA MET A 598 14.10 -5.73 -9.00
C MET A 598 14.39 -4.69 -10.08
N ALA A 599 13.37 -3.96 -10.51
CA ALA A 599 13.45 -2.95 -11.54
C ALA A 599 13.83 -1.55 -11.02
N ALA A 600 14.26 -1.41 -9.76
CA ALA A 600 14.74 -0.12 -9.30
C ALA A 600 15.98 0.34 -10.10
N ILE A 601 16.02 1.62 -10.49
CA ILE A 601 17.15 2.23 -11.18
C ILE A 601 18.09 2.84 -10.13
N PRO A 602 19.29 2.30 -9.90
CA PRO A 602 20.28 2.97 -9.07
C PRO A 602 20.76 4.24 -9.80
N VAL A 603 20.76 5.37 -9.08
CA VAL A 603 21.21 6.65 -9.62
C VAL A 603 22.59 6.95 -9.06
N VAL A 604 23.52 7.31 -9.92
CA VAL A 604 24.92 7.60 -9.60
C VAL A 604 25.27 9.04 -9.96
N SER A 605 26.24 9.62 -9.24
CA SER A 605 26.82 10.91 -9.63
C SER A 605 27.86 10.72 -10.73
N GLU A 606 27.81 11.53 -11.78
CA GLU A 606 28.96 11.66 -12.70
C GLU A 606 30.09 12.41 -11.97
N GLN A 607 31.28 11.82 -11.88
CA GLN A 607 32.47 12.48 -11.30
C GLN A 607 33.09 13.49 -12.25
#